data_AF-A0A073IY65-F1
#
_entry.id   AF-A0A073IY65-F1
#
_cell.length_a   1.000
_cell.length_b   1.000
_cell.length_c   1.000
_cell.angle_alpha   90.00
_cell.angle_beta   90.00
_cell.angle_gamma   90.00
#
_symmetry.space_group_name_H-M   'P 1'
#
loop_
_entity.id
_entity.type
_entity.pdbx_description
1 polymer ?
#
loop_
_entity_poly.entity_id
_entity_poly.type
_entity_poly.pdbx_seq_one_letter_code
_entity_poly.pdbx_strand_id
1 'polypeptide(L)' 'MKIVLSTLALILLPVMSFAEGCRHDQQAMTCAAGTVYDADSHSCVATTG' A
#
# COMPACT_ATOMS: atom_id res chain seq x y z
N MET A 1 23.56 28.46 5.11
CA MET A 1 23.88 27.40 4.12
C MET A 1 23.63 25.97 4.61
N LYS A 2 23.47 25.65 5.92
CA LYS A 2 23.27 24.24 6.35
C LYS A 2 21.88 23.68 5.99
N ILE A 3 20.84 24.51 6.09
CA ILE A 3 19.43 24.10 5.94
C ILE A 3 19.09 23.74 4.49
N VAL A 4 19.59 24.51 3.52
CA VAL A 4 19.33 24.32 2.08
C VAL A 4 19.88 22.98 1.58
N LEU A 5 21.07 22.59 2.06
CA LEU A 5 21.67 21.30 1.73
C LEU A 5 20.89 20.12 2.33
N SER A 6 20.38 20.28 3.56
CA SER A 6 19.55 19.26 4.21
C SER A 6 18.19 19.07 3.53
N THR A 7 17.52 20.16 3.12
CA THR A 7 16.24 20.07 2.40
C THR A 7 16.38 19.43 1.03
N LEU A 8 17.49 19.69 0.33
CA LEU A 8 17.75 19.06 -0.96
C LEU A 8 17.92 17.55 -0.83
N ALA A 9 18.61 17.09 0.22
CA ALA A 9 18.73 15.67 0.53
C ALA A 9 17.35 15.04 0.82
N LEU A 10 16.50 15.73 1.58
CA LEU A 10 15.14 15.28 1.94
C LEU A 10 14.20 15.09 0.73
N ILE A 11 14.30 15.97 -0.27
CA ILE A 11 13.48 15.94 -1.48
C ILE A 11 13.86 14.76 -2.40
N LEU A 12 15.09 14.24 -2.29
CA LEU A 12 15.59 13.13 -3.10
C LEU A 12 15.24 11.74 -2.53
N LEU A 13 14.78 11.63 -1.27
CA LEU A 13 14.36 10.35 -0.67
C LEU A 13 13.19 9.66 -1.39
N PRO A 14 12.06 10.34 -1.71
CA PRO A 14 10.94 9.66 -2.36
C PRO A 14 11.28 9.18 -3.77
N VAL A 15 12.27 9.79 -4.45
CA VAL A 15 12.71 9.37 -5.79
C VAL A 15 13.43 8.01 -5.74
N MET A 16 14.07 7.69 -4.62
CA MET A 16 14.74 6.40 -4.40
C MET A 16 13.80 5.28 -3.90
N SER A 17 12.59 5.62 -3.44
CA SER A 17 11.57 4.63 -3.04
C SER A 17 10.88 3.93 -4.21
N PHE A 18 11.16 4.33 -5.46
CA PHE A 18 10.60 3.68 -6.65
C PHE A 18 11.47 2.52 -7.18
N ALA A 19 12.69 2.32 -6.67
CA ALA A 19 13.59 1.25 -7.09
C ALA A 19 13.38 -0.06 -6.31
N GLU A 20 12.95 0.03 -5.04
CA GLU A 20 12.34 -1.07 -4.30
C GLU A 20 10.88 -1.15 -4.74
N GLY A 21 10.65 -1.54 -6.00
CA GLY A 21 9.32 -1.67 -6.58
C GLY A 21 8.40 -2.30 -5.53
N CYS A 22 7.30 -1.61 -5.20
CA CYS A 22 6.36 -1.97 -4.15
C CYS A 22 6.40 -3.48 -3.91
N ARG A 23 7.00 -3.93 -2.80
CA ARG A 23 7.07 -5.35 -2.49
C ARG A 23 5.63 -5.80 -2.23
N HIS A 24 4.98 -6.19 -3.32
CA HIS A 24 3.56 -6.50 -3.45
C HIS A 24 3.33 -8.00 -3.16
N ASP A 25 4.29 -8.63 -2.48
CA ASP A 25 4.16 -9.99 -1.98
C ASP A 25 3.12 -9.96 -0.85
N GLN A 26 1.87 -10.13 -1.28
CA GLN A 26 0.65 -10.15 -0.48
C GLN A 26 0.33 -8.83 0.22
N GLN A 27 -0.17 -7.87 -0.57
CA GLN A 27 -1.19 -6.98 -0.02
C GLN A 27 -2.37 -7.88 0.37
N ALA A 28 -2.55 -8.12 1.67
CA ALA A 28 -3.76 -8.76 2.17
C ALA A 28 -4.93 -7.86 1.74
N MET A 29 -5.63 -8.25 0.67
CA MET A 29 -6.86 -7.59 0.26
C MET A 29 -7.90 -7.86 1.34
N THR A 30 -8.06 -6.90 2.24
CA THR A 30 -9.14 -6.93 3.23
C THR A 30 -10.44 -6.57 2.52
N CYS A 31 -11.43 -7.45 2.61
CA CYS A 31 -12.79 -7.10 2.22
C CYS A 31 -13.34 -5.96 3.10
N ALA A 32 -14.30 -5.19 2.56
CA ALA A 32 -14.94 -4.11 3.31
C ALA A 32 -15.58 -4.63 4.61
N ALA A 33 -15.73 -3.77 5.62
CA ALA A 33 -16.38 -4.16 6.87
C ALA A 33 -17.79 -4.72 6.61
N GLY A 34 -18.10 -5.88 7.19
CA GLY A 34 -19.37 -6.59 6.95
C GLY A 34 -19.40 -7.43 5.67
N THR A 35 -18.25 -7.65 5.03
CA THR A 35 -18.11 -8.56 3.88
C THR A 35 -16.98 -9.57 4.11
N VAL A 36 -17.12 -10.76 3.55
CA VAL A 36 -16.16 -11.87 3.62
C VAL A 36 -15.74 -12.30 2.23
N TYR A 37 -14.49 -12.71 2.06
CA TYR A 37 -14.00 -13.23 0.78
C TYR A 37 -14.62 -14.58 0.49
N ASP A 38 -15.33 -14.69 -0.62
CA ASP A 38 -15.87 -15.92 -1.18
C ASP A 38 -14.92 -16.44 -2.27
N ALA A 39 -14.33 -17.62 -2.04
CA ALA A 39 -13.35 -18.20 -2.96
C ALA A 39 -14.01 -18.75 -4.24
N ASP A 40 -15.28 -19.15 -4.17
CA ASP A 40 -16.01 -19.69 -5.31
C ASP A 40 -16.36 -18.60 -6.34
N SER A 41 -16.78 -17.42 -5.87
CA SER A 41 -17.13 -16.26 -6.69
C SER A 41 -15.96 -15.29 -6.91
N HIS A 42 -14.82 -15.53 -6.27
CA HIS A 42 -13.65 -14.62 -6.26
C HIS A 42 -14.00 -13.17 -5.89
N SER A 43 -14.94 -12.98 -4.96
CA SER A 43 -15.50 -11.67 -4.61
C SER A 43 -15.76 -11.54 -3.11
N CYS A 44 -15.86 -10.30 -2.63
CA CYS A 44 -16.30 -10.02 -1.26
C CYS A 44 -17.82 -10.03 -1.19
N VAL A 45 -18.41 -10.98 -0.46
CA VAL A 45 -19.86 -11.12 -0.28
C VAL A 45 -20.29 -10.59 1.09
N ALA A 46 -21.51 -10.06 1.21
CA ALA A 46 -22.03 -9.58 2.48
C ALA A 46 -22.15 -10.72 3.50
N THR A 47 -21.67 -10.50 4.72
CA THR A 47 -21.94 -11.42 5.82
C THR A 47 -23.40 -11.25 6.23
N THR A 48 -24.25 -12.22 5.90
CA THR A 48 -25.62 -12.25 6.43
C THR A 48 -25.56 -12.59 7.91
N GLY A 49 -25.80 -11.58 8.77
CA GLY A 49 -26.04 -11.78 10.20
C GLY A 49 -27.46 -12.24 10.48
#